data_AF-V5GM14-F1
#
_entry.id   AF-V5GM14-F1
#
_cell.length_a   1.000
_cell.length_b   1.000
_cell.length_c   1.000
_cell.angle_alpha   90.00
_cell.angle_beta   90.00
_cell.angle_gamma   90.00
#
_symmetry.space_group_name_H-M   'P 1'
#
loop_
_entity.id
_entity.type
_entity.pdbx_description
1 polymer ?
#
loop_
_entity_poly.entity_id
_entity_poly.type
_entity_poly.pdbx_seq_one_letter_code
_entity_poly.pdbx_strand_id
1 'polypeptide(L)'
;LEVIFTKRLEIDNIPIVHDITVAWPQWIFVICLIIIHTCVTFLAEVPGCPKGYIGPGGLDESGQYYNCTGGVAGYIDRNIFGNHMYKNPPCHKLYETKVYYDPEGILGTLTSILTVYLGVQAGRTLNTFQNVKAKVLRWTIWGVITGILGGALCSFSRDNGPIPINKQLWSLSFVLVTAGMAFIIQAFLFLIVDILRKWGGRPFFYPG
;
A
#
# COMPACT_ATOMS: atom_id res chain seq x y z
N LEU A 1 11.62 39.40 -19.85
CA LEU A 1 12.61 38.73 -18.98
C LEU A 1 12.12 38.62 -17.54
N GLU A 2 11.61 39.71 -16.94
CA GLU A 2 11.12 39.70 -15.56
C GLU A 2 10.07 38.62 -15.29
N VAL A 3 9.01 38.51 -16.09
CA VAL A 3 7.96 37.48 -15.89
C VAL A 3 8.53 36.04 -15.90
N ILE A 4 9.58 35.79 -16.68
CA ILE A 4 10.26 34.48 -16.74
C ILE A 4 11.14 34.28 -15.50
N PHE A 5 11.80 35.35 -15.06
CA PHE A 5 12.65 35.35 -13.86
C PHE A 5 11.83 35.22 -12.58
N THR A 6 10.67 35.88 -12.50
CA THR A 6 9.71 35.77 -11.40
C THR A 6 9.12 34.36 -11.34
N LYS A 7 8.71 33.77 -12.48
CA LYS A 7 8.29 32.36 -12.51
C LYS A 7 9.40 31.41 -12.05
N ARG A 8 10.65 31.68 -12.43
CA ARG A 8 11.80 30.85 -12.00
C ARG A 8 12.10 31.00 -10.50
N LEU A 9 12.03 32.22 -9.96
CA LEU A 9 12.18 32.50 -8.52
C LEU A 9 11.02 31.95 -7.68
N GLU A 10 9.79 31.94 -8.19
CA GLU A 10 8.65 31.29 -7.53
C GLU A 10 8.80 29.77 -7.48
N ILE A 11 9.32 29.16 -8.56
CA ILE A 11 9.62 27.73 -8.63
C ILE A 11 10.75 27.34 -7.66
N ASP A 12 11.72 28.23 -7.43
CA ASP A 12 12.82 28.00 -6.50
C ASP A 12 12.40 28.19 -5.02
N ASN A 13 11.32 28.93 -4.74
CA ASN A 13 10.78 29.20 -3.40
C ASN A 13 9.51 28.40 -3.05
N ILE A 14 9.30 27.25 -3.67
CA ILE A 14 8.17 26.38 -3.31
C ILE A 14 8.40 25.85 -1.89
N PRO A 15 7.47 26.10 -0.94
CA PRO A 15 7.63 25.65 0.43
C PRO A 15 7.72 24.13 0.45
N ILE A 16 8.49 23.59 1.40
CA ILE A 16 8.76 22.16 1.49
C ILE A 16 7.44 21.39 1.44
N VAL A 17 6.39 21.83 2.15
CA VAL A 17 5.08 21.14 2.26
C VAL A 17 4.05 21.51 1.18
N HIS A 18 4.45 22.18 0.10
CA HIS A 18 3.51 22.65 -0.93
C HIS A 18 2.68 21.52 -1.56
N ASP A 19 3.32 20.39 -1.86
CA ASP A 19 2.67 19.20 -2.42
C ASP A 19 1.57 18.65 -1.49
N ILE A 20 1.82 18.65 -0.18
CA ILE A 20 0.86 18.16 0.83
C ILE A 20 -0.26 19.18 1.05
N THR A 21 0.08 20.47 1.16
CA THR A 21 -0.89 21.54 1.41
C THR A 21 -1.87 21.73 0.25
N VAL A 22 -1.46 21.48 -1.00
CA VAL A 22 -2.40 21.47 -2.14
C VAL A 22 -3.24 20.19 -2.15
N ALA A 23 -2.66 19.07 -1.72
CA ALA A 23 -3.28 17.75 -1.73
C ALA A 23 -4.17 17.44 -0.50
N TRP A 24 -4.30 18.37 0.44
CA TRP A 24 -4.89 18.11 1.75
C TRP A 24 -6.30 17.47 1.73
N PRO A 25 -7.24 17.81 0.82
CA PRO A 25 -8.57 17.20 0.84
C PRO A 25 -8.52 15.74 0.40
N GLN A 26 -7.61 15.42 -0.53
CA GLN A 26 -7.43 14.05 -1.02
C GLN A 26 -6.78 13.18 0.05
N TRP A 27 -5.83 13.72 0.80
CA TRP A 27 -5.26 13.05 1.97
C TRP A 27 -6.32 12.73 3.02
N ILE A 28 -7.19 13.69 3.36
CA ILE A 28 -8.30 13.44 4.29
C ILE A 28 -9.20 12.32 3.79
N PHE A 29 -9.61 12.38 2.52
CA PHE A 29 -10.48 11.35 1.93
C PHE A 29 -9.86 9.95 2.02
N VAL A 30 -8.59 9.80 1.62
CA VAL A 30 -7.88 8.51 1.67
C VAL A 30 -7.68 8.03 3.11
N ILE A 31 -7.32 8.93 4.03
CA ILE A 31 -7.18 8.59 5.45
C ILE A 31 -8.53 8.12 6.03
N CYS A 32 -9.64 8.76 5.69
CA CYS A 32 -10.97 8.32 6.11
C CYS A 32 -11.28 6.89 5.64
N LEU A 33 -10.97 6.56 4.38
CA LEU A 33 -11.17 5.20 3.86
C LEU A 33 -10.31 4.16 4.61
N ILE A 34 -9.08 4.51 4.95
CA ILE A 34 -8.17 3.61 5.70
C ILE A 34 -8.61 3.47 7.16
N ILE A 35 -9.13 4.52 7.78
CA ILE A 35 -9.74 4.44 9.11
C ILE A 35 -10.95 3.50 9.04
N ILE A 36 -11.84 3.66 8.06
CA ILE A 36 -13.00 2.77 7.87
C ILE A 36 -12.54 1.32 7.71
N HIS A 37 -11.59 1.05 6.81
CA HIS A 37 -11.02 -0.28 6.62
C HIS A 37 -10.47 -0.88 7.92
N THR A 38 -9.69 -0.10 8.68
CA THR A 38 -9.05 -0.56 9.92
C THR A 38 -10.10 -0.79 11.01
N CYS A 39 -11.06 0.11 11.15
CA CYS A 39 -12.18 -0.05 12.07
C CYS A 39 -12.99 -1.32 11.75
N VAL A 40 -13.35 -1.54 10.49
CA VAL A 40 -14.10 -2.74 10.09
C VAL A 40 -13.28 -4.00 10.35
N THR A 41 -12.00 -4.01 9.97
CA THR A 41 -11.13 -5.19 10.13
C THR A 41 -10.95 -5.62 11.60
N PHE A 42 -10.84 -4.66 12.55
CA PHE A 42 -10.54 -4.97 13.95
C PHE A 42 -11.72 -4.92 14.91
N LEU A 43 -12.77 -4.15 14.61
CA LEU A 43 -13.92 -3.97 15.52
C LEU A 43 -15.11 -4.84 15.12
N ALA A 44 -15.23 -5.26 13.86
CA ALA A 44 -16.37 -6.06 13.43
C ALA A 44 -16.32 -7.48 14.04
N GLU A 45 -17.46 -7.92 14.55
CA GLU A 45 -17.62 -9.26 15.10
C GLU A 45 -18.14 -10.22 14.03
N VAL A 46 -17.47 -11.35 13.86
CA VAL A 46 -17.83 -12.39 12.91
C VAL A 46 -18.10 -13.68 13.68
N PRO A 47 -19.21 -14.38 13.40
CA PRO A 47 -19.53 -15.62 14.11
C PRO A 47 -18.45 -16.67 13.88
N GLY A 48 -17.87 -17.18 14.97
CA GLY A 48 -16.88 -18.26 14.96
C GLY A 48 -15.42 -17.81 14.79
N CYS A 49 -15.14 -16.51 14.69
CA CYS A 49 -13.78 -15.97 14.52
C CYS A 49 -13.41 -14.97 15.62
N PRO A 50 -12.15 -14.94 16.07
CA PRO A 50 -11.70 -13.92 17.02
C PRO A 50 -11.62 -12.56 16.35
N LYS A 51 -11.76 -11.50 17.14
CA LYS A 51 -11.69 -10.12 16.64
C LYS A 51 -10.30 -9.84 16.05
N GLY A 52 -10.27 -9.20 14.88
CA GLY A 52 -9.03 -8.85 14.20
C GLY A 52 -8.29 -10.02 13.54
N TYR A 53 -8.91 -11.20 13.42
CA TYR A 53 -8.32 -12.33 12.70
C TYR A 53 -8.16 -12.00 11.21
N ILE A 54 -6.93 -12.10 10.69
CA ILE A 54 -6.60 -11.87 9.27
C ILE A 54 -5.77 -13.00 8.67
N GLY A 55 -5.88 -14.20 9.26
CA GLY A 55 -5.17 -15.39 8.85
C GLY A 55 -5.88 -16.21 7.76
N PRO A 56 -5.20 -17.24 7.23
CA PRO A 56 -5.75 -18.13 6.22
C PRO A 56 -6.82 -19.10 6.76
N GLY A 57 -6.95 -19.30 8.08
CA GLY A 57 -7.84 -20.31 8.65
C GLY A 57 -7.44 -21.73 8.22
N GLY A 58 -8.40 -22.66 8.18
CA GLY A 58 -8.13 -24.05 7.83
C GLY A 58 -7.22 -24.73 8.85
N LEU A 59 -6.16 -25.40 8.41
CA LEU A 59 -5.14 -26.07 9.25
C LEU A 59 -4.19 -25.11 9.99
N ASP A 60 -4.32 -23.81 9.75
CA ASP A 60 -3.55 -22.78 10.46
C ASP A 60 -3.84 -22.83 11.98
N GLU A 61 -2.82 -22.53 12.79
CA GLU A 61 -2.88 -22.62 14.26
C GLU A 61 -3.49 -23.93 14.78
N SER A 62 -3.10 -25.07 14.18
CA SER A 62 -3.61 -26.41 14.52
C SER A 62 -5.11 -26.59 14.32
N GLY A 63 -5.72 -25.82 13.42
CA GLY A 63 -7.14 -25.97 13.07
C GLY A 63 -8.12 -25.26 13.99
N GLN A 64 -7.64 -24.41 14.92
CA GLN A 64 -8.52 -23.70 15.87
C GLN A 64 -9.55 -22.82 15.16
N TYR A 65 -9.19 -22.22 14.03
CA TYR A 65 -10.03 -21.28 13.28
C TYR A 65 -10.33 -21.79 11.85
N TYR A 66 -10.75 -23.04 11.74
CA TYR A 66 -10.90 -23.74 10.47
C TYR A 66 -11.83 -23.04 9.45
N ASN A 67 -12.95 -22.45 9.91
CA ASN A 67 -13.94 -21.79 9.05
C ASN A 67 -13.77 -20.26 8.95
N CYS A 68 -12.63 -19.72 9.38
CA CYS A 68 -12.36 -18.28 9.49
C CYS A 68 -11.42 -17.72 8.43
N THR A 69 -11.31 -18.38 7.28
CA THR A 69 -10.43 -17.94 6.18
C THR A 69 -10.69 -16.49 5.78
N GLY A 70 -9.66 -15.65 5.91
CA GLY A 70 -9.74 -14.22 5.60
C GLY A 70 -10.53 -13.38 6.61
N GLY A 71 -10.96 -13.96 7.73
CA GLY A 71 -11.66 -13.28 8.82
C GLY A 71 -12.86 -12.44 8.37
N VAL A 72 -12.87 -11.17 8.79
CA VAL A 72 -13.92 -10.18 8.45
C VAL A 72 -14.00 -9.95 6.94
N ALA A 73 -12.86 -9.87 6.24
CA ALA A 73 -12.84 -9.66 4.80
C ALA A 73 -13.51 -10.80 4.05
N GLY A 74 -13.10 -12.04 4.33
CA GLY A 74 -13.73 -13.21 3.74
C GLY A 74 -15.22 -13.33 4.09
N TYR A 75 -15.65 -12.93 5.29
CA TYR A 75 -17.08 -12.89 5.66
C TYR A 75 -17.89 -11.89 4.83
N ILE A 76 -17.38 -10.67 4.67
CA ILE A 76 -18.04 -9.63 3.89
C ILE A 76 -18.11 -10.02 2.41
N ASP A 77 -17.00 -10.53 1.85
CA ASP A 77 -16.93 -10.92 0.45
C ASP A 77 -17.94 -12.03 0.12
N ARG A 78 -18.09 -13.02 1.00
CA ARG A 78 -19.09 -14.09 0.85
C ARG A 78 -20.53 -13.57 0.82
N ASN A 79 -20.85 -12.61 1.68
CA ASN A 79 -22.19 -12.06 1.78
C ASN A 79 -22.54 -11.16 0.59
N ILE A 80 -21.55 -10.49 0.01
CA ILE A 80 -21.77 -9.52 -1.07
C ILE A 80 -21.61 -10.16 -2.44
N PHE A 81 -20.53 -10.91 -2.68
CA PHE A 81 -20.23 -11.49 -3.99
C PHE A 81 -20.80 -12.90 -4.19
N GLY A 82 -21.06 -13.64 -3.10
CA GLY A 82 -21.70 -14.96 -3.15
C GLY A 82 -20.99 -15.93 -4.09
N ASN A 83 -21.66 -16.36 -5.17
CA ASN A 83 -21.13 -17.37 -6.10
C ASN A 83 -20.04 -16.85 -7.05
N HIS A 84 -19.82 -15.53 -7.11
CA HIS A 84 -18.90 -14.89 -8.05
C HIS A 84 -17.49 -14.65 -7.48
N MET A 85 -17.12 -15.34 -6.40
CA MET A 85 -15.78 -15.22 -5.81
C MET A 85 -14.75 -16.14 -6.46
N TYR A 86 -13.48 -15.78 -6.31
CA TYR A 86 -12.36 -16.64 -6.67
C TYR A 86 -12.31 -17.94 -5.82
N LYS A 87 -12.55 -19.09 -6.46
CA LYS A 87 -12.73 -20.38 -5.76
C LYS A 87 -11.44 -21.13 -5.43
N ASN A 88 -10.30 -20.74 -6.02
CA ASN A 88 -9.05 -21.47 -5.90
C ASN A 88 -7.89 -20.61 -5.35
N PRO A 89 -8.04 -19.95 -4.18
CA PRO A 89 -6.94 -19.21 -3.57
C PRO A 89 -5.78 -20.15 -3.23
N PRO A 90 -4.52 -19.70 -3.29
CA PRO A 90 -3.36 -20.54 -2.98
C PRO A 90 -3.41 -21.15 -1.57
N CYS A 91 -4.02 -20.46 -0.60
CA CYS A 91 -4.19 -20.96 0.77
C CYS A 91 -5.13 -22.17 0.84
N HIS A 92 -6.05 -22.35 -0.12
CA HIS A 92 -6.99 -23.47 -0.14
C HIS A 92 -6.27 -24.82 -0.22
N LYS A 93 -5.23 -24.90 -1.04
CA LYS A 93 -4.42 -26.12 -1.19
C LYS A 93 -3.46 -26.34 -0.01
N LEU A 94 -2.98 -25.26 0.60
CA LEU A 94 -1.95 -25.35 1.65
C LEU A 94 -2.55 -25.60 3.04
N TYR A 95 -3.68 -24.97 3.35
CA TYR A 95 -4.33 -25.04 4.65
C TYR A 95 -5.67 -25.81 4.62
N GLU A 96 -6.00 -26.44 3.49
CA GLU A 96 -7.25 -27.20 3.30
C GLU A 96 -8.50 -26.40 3.73
N THR A 97 -8.54 -25.11 3.36
CA THR A 97 -9.62 -24.22 3.82
C THR A 97 -10.94 -24.59 3.16
N LYS A 98 -12.01 -24.73 3.95
CA LYS A 98 -13.35 -25.02 3.40
C LYS A 98 -14.08 -23.78 2.88
N VAL A 99 -13.63 -22.60 3.32
CA VAL A 99 -14.27 -21.31 3.10
C VAL A 99 -13.46 -20.49 2.10
N TYR A 100 -14.14 -19.82 1.18
CA TYR A 100 -13.53 -18.94 0.18
C TYR A 100 -13.52 -17.49 0.65
N TYR A 101 -12.51 -16.74 0.20
CA TYR A 101 -12.42 -15.29 0.27
C TYR A 101 -11.90 -14.79 -1.07
N ASP A 102 -12.15 -13.53 -1.40
CA ASP A 102 -11.65 -12.93 -2.63
C ASP A 102 -10.40 -12.09 -2.36
N PRO A 103 -9.25 -12.34 -3.00
CA PRO A 103 -8.08 -11.47 -2.85
C PRO A 103 -8.32 -10.03 -3.33
N GLU A 104 -9.32 -9.82 -4.21
CA GLU A 104 -9.74 -8.50 -4.70
C GLU A 104 -11.06 -8.04 -4.06
N GLY A 105 -11.35 -8.53 -2.85
CA GLY A 105 -12.56 -8.20 -2.09
C GLY A 105 -12.67 -6.73 -1.68
N ILE A 106 -13.82 -6.33 -1.13
CA ILE A 106 -14.15 -4.92 -0.89
C ILE A 106 -13.15 -4.26 0.07
N LEU A 107 -12.74 -4.95 1.13
CA LEU A 107 -11.76 -4.41 2.07
C LEU A 107 -10.38 -4.24 1.40
N GLY A 108 -9.97 -5.17 0.55
CA GLY A 108 -8.73 -5.06 -0.24
C GLY A 108 -8.76 -3.91 -1.25
N THR A 109 -9.93 -3.55 -1.78
CA THR A 109 -10.04 -2.37 -2.67
C THR A 109 -9.74 -1.06 -1.92
N LEU A 110 -10.12 -0.93 -0.65
CA LEU A 110 -9.87 0.28 0.15
C LEU A 110 -8.37 0.49 0.40
N THR A 111 -7.63 -0.57 0.71
CA THR A 111 -6.16 -0.50 0.86
C THR A 111 -5.46 -0.30 -0.48
N SER A 112 -6.01 -0.84 -1.57
CA SER A 112 -5.52 -0.60 -2.93
C SER A 112 -5.62 0.87 -3.35
N ILE A 113 -6.67 1.58 -2.95
CA ILE A 113 -6.80 3.04 -3.17
C ILE A 113 -5.62 3.78 -2.53
N LEU A 114 -5.19 3.40 -1.32
CA LEU A 114 -4.02 3.98 -0.68
C LEU A 114 -2.74 3.71 -1.49
N THR A 115 -2.53 2.48 -1.97
CA THR A 115 -1.37 2.14 -2.81
C THR A 115 -1.30 3.04 -4.05
N VAL A 116 -2.42 3.19 -4.76
CA VAL A 116 -2.50 4.05 -5.94
C VAL A 116 -2.22 5.51 -5.57
N TYR A 117 -2.81 5.99 -4.48
CA TYR A 117 -2.63 7.37 -4.04
C TYR A 117 -1.18 7.68 -3.61
N LEU A 118 -0.48 6.73 -2.99
CA LEU A 118 0.96 6.87 -2.71
C LEU A 118 1.77 6.98 -4.01
N GLY A 119 1.38 6.26 -5.07
CA GLY A 119 1.94 6.45 -6.41
C GLY A 119 1.66 7.85 -6.99
N VAL A 120 0.44 8.37 -6.82
CA VAL A 120 0.09 9.75 -7.21
C VAL A 120 0.96 10.76 -6.44
N GLN A 121 1.21 10.53 -5.15
CA GLN A 121 2.09 11.37 -4.34
C GLN A 121 3.54 11.37 -4.87
N ALA A 122 4.04 10.21 -5.33
CA ALA A 122 5.35 10.12 -5.99
C ALA A 122 5.41 10.98 -7.26
N GLY A 123 4.37 10.90 -8.12
CA GLY A 123 4.27 11.69 -9.34
C GLY A 123 4.10 13.19 -9.09
N ARG A 124 3.36 13.58 -8.05
CA ARG A 124 3.25 14.99 -7.63
C ARG A 124 4.58 15.56 -7.18
N THR A 125 5.35 14.79 -6.43
CA THR A 125 6.72 15.18 -6.04
C THR A 125 7.60 15.41 -7.26
N LEU A 126 7.48 14.55 -8.29
CA LEU A 126 8.21 14.70 -9.54
C LEU A 126 7.89 16.00 -10.29
N ASN A 127 6.60 16.37 -10.33
CA ASN A 127 6.12 17.53 -11.09
C ASN A 127 6.29 18.86 -10.33
N THR A 128 6.14 18.85 -9.01
CA THR A 128 6.13 20.07 -8.18
C THR A 128 7.53 20.62 -7.97
N PHE A 129 8.50 19.77 -7.62
CA PHE A 129 9.85 20.21 -7.32
C PHE A 129 10.71 20.11 -8.57
N GLN A 130 11.40 21.18 -8.98
CA GLN A 130 12.35 21.10 -10.10
C GLN A 130 13.74 20.64 -9.64
N ASN A 131 14.09 20.94 -8.39
CA ASN A 131 15.37 20.59 -7.79
C ASN A 131 15.53 19.08 -7.57
N VAL A 132 16.57 18.49 -8.16
CA VAL A 132 16.92 17.06 -8.07
C VAL A 132 17.05 16.61 -6.62
N LYS A 133 17.80 17.36 -5.80
CA LYS A 133 18.02 17.06 -4.38
C LYS A 133 16.69 17.03 -3.61
N ALA A 134 15.78 17.96 -3.90
CA ALA A 134 14.47 18.04 -3.25
C ALA A 134 13.58 16.83 -3.59
N LYS A 135 13.57 16.40 -4.86
CA LYS A 135 12.84 15.19 -5.30
C LYS A 135 13.32 13.95 -4.56
N VAL A 136 14.62 13.71 -4.60
CA VAL A 136 15.25 12.52 -3.98
C VAL A 136 15.04 12.53 -2.48
N LEU A 137 15.29 13.65 -1.80
CA LEU A 137 15.09 13.76 -0.36
C LEU A 137 13.63 13.45 0.02
N ARG A 138 12.65 13.97 -0.74
CA ARG A 138 11.23 13.72 -0.46
C ARG A 138 10.83 12.27 -0.67
N TRP A 139 11.22 11.64 -1.77
CA TRP A 139 10.94 10.23 -1.95
C TRP A 139 11.62 9.38 -0.87
N THR A 140 12.85 9.71 -0.47
CA THR A 140 13.50 9.03 0.66
C THR A 140 12.72 9.22 1.97
N ILE A 141 12.27 10.43 2.28
CA ILE A 141 11.46 10.71 3.48
C ILE A 141 10.15 9.90 3.45
N TRP A 142 9.41 9.93 2.33
CA TRP A 142 8.19 9.14 2.16
C TRP A 142 8.46 7.64 2.29
N GLY A 143 9.55 7.15 1.68
CA GLY A 143 9.98 5.77 1.75
C GLY A 143 10.28 5.30 3.17
N VAL A 144 11.03 6.11 3.92
CA VAL A 144 11.37 5.84 5.31
C VAL A 144 10.14 5.91 6.22
N ILE A 145 9.30 6.94 6.09
CA ILE A 145 8.09 7.08 6.92
C ILE A 145 7.13 5.92 6.68
N THR A 146 6.79 5.62 5.42
CA THR A 146 5.86 4.52 5.10
C THR A 146 6.46 3.15 5.44
N GLY A 147 7.77 2.96 5.23
CA GLY A 147 8.47 1.75 5.64
C GLY A 147 8.49 1.53 7.16
N ILE A 148 8.77 2.58 7.94
CA ILE A 148 8.74 2.51 9.42
C ILE A 148 7.33 2.29 9.93
N LEU A 149 6.32 2.98 9.38
CA LEU A 149 4.92 2.76 9.77
C LEU A 149 4.50 1.33 9.46
N GLY A 150 4.76 0.84 8.24
CA GLY A 150 4.46 -0.54 7.86
C GLY A 150 5.19 -1.56 8.74
N GLY A 151 6.48 -1.32 9.03
CA GLY A 151 7.28 -2.12 9.94
C GLY A 151 6.76 -2.11 11.38
N ALA A 152 6.35 -0.95 11.89
CA ALA A 152 5.76 -0.82 13.23
C ALA A 152 4.42 -1.58 13.33
N LEU A 153 3.60 -1.53 12.29
CA LEU A 153 2.34 -2.28 12.22
C LEU A 153 2.52 -3.80 12.24
N CYS A 154 3.65 -4.30 11.73
CA CYS A 154 3.99 -5.72 11.79
C CYS A 154 5.03 -6.04 12.88
N SER A 155 5.30 -5.12 13.82
CA SER A 155 6.37 -5.22 14.83
C SER A 155 7.72 -5.70 14.29
N PHE A 156 8.05 -5.33 13.05
CA PHE A 156 9.22 -5.78 12.27
C PHE A 156 9.34 -7.30 12.13
N SER A 157 8.26 -8.03 12.36
CA SER A 157 8.14 -9.48 12.16
C SER A 157 7.14 -9.76 11.05
N ARG A 158 7.26 -10.94 10.42
CA ARG A 158 6.33 -11.35 9.37
C ARG A 158 4.97 -11.72 9.95
N ASP A 159 5.00 -12.47 11.04
CA ASP A 159 3.83 -13.15 11.60
C ASP A 159 3.42 -12.60 12.97
N ASN A 160 4.29 -11.81 13.62
CA ASN A 160 4.03 -11.25 14.94
C ASN A 160 3.79 -9.74 14.86
N GLY A 161 2.55 -9.28 15.02
CA GLY A 161 2.21 -7.86 15.06
C GLY A 161 0.69 -7.64 15.03
N PRO A 162 0.20 -6.41 15.30
CA PRO A 162 -1.23 -6.11 15.22
C PRO A 162 -1.78 -6.29 13.79
N ILE A 163 -0.98 -6.00 12.76
CA ILE A 163 -1.34 -6.24 11.36
C ILE A 163 -0.18 -6.96 10.65
N PRO A 164 -0.12 -8.30 10.66
CA PRO A 164 0.91 -9.05 9.93
C PRO A 164 0.86 -8.78 8.42
N ILE A 165 2.00 -8.98 7.75
CA ILE A 165 2.14 -8.73 6.32
C ILE A 165 1.40 -9.84 5.55
N ASN A 166 0.17 -9.54 5.13
CA ASN A 166 -0.64 -10.43 4.32
C ASN A 166 -0.81 -9.88 2.89
N LYS A 167 -0.18 -10.57 1.93
CA LYS A 167 -0.28 -10.25 0.50
C LYS A 167 -1.66 -10.58 -0.08
N GLN A 168 -2.29 -11.65 0.41
CA GLN A 168 -3.56 -12.14 -0.13
C GLN A 168 -4.75 -11.26 0.26
N LEU A 169 -4.68 -10.61 1.43
CA LEU A 169 -5.71 -9.69 1.93
C LEU A 169 -5.40 -8.22 1.64
N TRP A 170 -4.33 -7.95 0.88
CA TRP A 170 -3.86 -6.58 0.61
C TRP A 170 -3.75 -5.75 1.92
N SER A 171 -3.15 -6.36 2.96
CA SER A 171 -3.09 -5.79 4.31
C SER A 171 -2.42 -4.41 4.36
N LEU A 172 -2.82 -3.59 5.34
CA LEU A 172 -2.31 -2.22 5.48
C LEU A 172 -0.78 -2.17 5.69
N SER A 173 -0.22 -3.09 6.48
CA SER A 173 1.24 -3.20 6.66
C SER A 173 1.94 -3.56 5.35
N PHE A 174 1.37 -4.46 4.54
CA PHE A 174 1.89 -4.79 3.21
C PHE A 174 1.89 -3.57 2.27
N VAL A 175 0.81 -2.77 2.22
CA VAL A 175 0.76 -1.50 1.46
C VAL A 175 1.88 -0.56 1.85
N LEU A 176 2.03 -0.30 3.15
CA LEU A 176 2.99 0.69 3.63
C LEU A 176 4.44 0.26 3.39
N VAL A 177 4.76 -1.02 3.63
CA VAL A 177 6.10 -1.57 3.36
C VAL A 177 6.41 -1.56 1.87
N THR A 178 5.49 -2.02 1.02
CA THR A 178 5.72 -2.07 -0.44
C THR A 178 5.81 -0.68 -1.06
N ALA A 179 4.96 0.26 -0.65
CA ALA A 179 5.05 1.65 -1.06
C ALA A 179 6.37 2.29 -0.58
N GLY A 180 6.79 1.99 0.65
CA GLY A 180 8.06 2.46 1.19
C GLY A 180 9.26 2.02 0.34
N MET A 181 9.32 0.73 0.01
CA MET A 181 10.32 0.20 -0.91
C MET A 181 10.23 0.84 -2.30
N ALA A 182 9.02 1.01 -2.84
CA ALA A 182 8.81 1.63 -4.14
C ALA A 182 9.34 3.07 -4.20
N PHE A 183 9.14 3.87 -3.14
CA PHE A 183 9.70 5.23 -3.05
C PHE A 183 11.23 5.25 -3.04
N ILE A 184 11.87 4.34 -2.30
CA ILE A 184 13.34 4.25 -2.27
C ILE A 184 13.88 3.82 -3.64
N ILE A 185 13.25 2.82 -4.26
CA ILE A 185 13.60 2.37 -5.61
C ILE A 185 13.40 3.51 -6.61
N GLN A 186 12.30 4.26 -6.52
CA GLN A 186 12.03 5.42 -7.37
C GLN A 186 13.13 6.48 -7.26
N ALA A 187 13.57 6.79 -6.03
CA ALA A 187 14.66 7.74 -5.81
C ALA A 187 15.98 7.27 -6.42
N PHE A 188 16.29 5.97 -6.26
CA PHE A 188 17.48 5.35 -6.83
C PHE A 188 17.46 5.32 -8.36
N LEU A 189 16.34 4.89 -8.96
CA LEU A 189 16.17 4.84 -10.41
C LEU A 189 16.25 6.21 -11.05
N PHE A 190 15.64 7.24 -10.44
CA PHE A 190 15.74 8.62 -10.91
C PHE A 190 17.20 9.11 -10.93
N LEU A 191 18.00 8.80 -9.90
CA LEU A 191 19.41 9.16 -9.88
C LEU A 191 20.20 8.44 -10.99
N ILE A 192 19.96 7.16 -11.22
CA ILE A 192 20.69 6.38 -12.23
C ILE A 192 20.33 6.78 -13.66
N VAL A 193 19.04 6.93 -13.94
CA VAL A 193 18.51 7.14 -15.29
C VAL A 193 18.58 8.62 -15.67
N ASP A 194 18.02 9.51 -14.85
CA ASP A 194 17.88 10.92 -15.22
C ASP A 194 19.16 11.73 -14.98
N ILE A 195 19.87 11.46 -13.87
CA ILE A 195 21.04 12.26 -13.45
C ILE A 195 22.34 11.67 -13.96
N LEU A 196 22.63 10.42 -13.59
CA LEU A 196 23.88 9.76 -13.96
C LEU A 196 23.87 9.27 -15.42
N ARG A 197 22.69 9.15 -16.04
CA ARG A 197 22.49 8.64 -17.41
C ARG A 197 23.24 7.33 -17.68
N LYS A 198 23.47 6.53 -16.64
CA LYS A 198 24.19 5.25 -16.72
C LYS A 198 23.33 4.14 -17.30
N TRP A 199 22.01 4.33 -17.30
CA TRP A 199 21.06 3.41 -17.89
C TRP A 199 20.01 4.19 -18.66
N GLY A 200 19.74 3.78 -19.91
CA GLY A 200 18.76 4.44 -20.79
C GLY A 200 17.30 4.17 -20.44
N GLY A 201 17.01 3.58 -19.26
CA GLY A 201 15.65 3.26 -18.80
C GLY A 201 14.97 2.09 -19.52
N ARG A 202 15.72 1.35 -20.35
CA ARG A 202 15.23 0.20 -21.12
C ARG A 202 15.89 -1.08 -20.60
N PRO A 203 15.16 -2.01 -19.97
CA PRO A 203 15.74 -3.27 -19.50
C PRO A 203 16.14 -4.20 -20.66
N PHE A 204 15.43 -4.13 -21.78
CA PHE A 204 15.72 -4.91 -22.99
C PHE A 204 15.90 -3.97 -24.19
N PHE A 205 17.08 -4.01 -24.81
CA PHE A 205 17.38 -3.22 -26.02
C PHE A 205 16.93 -3.94 -27.30
N TYR A 206 16.77 -5.26 -27.24
CA TYR A 206 16.21 -6.12 -28.28
C TYR A 206 15.22 -7.09 -27.63
N PRO A 207 13.92 -7.04 -27.94
CA PRO A 207 13.11 -8.25 -27.93
C PRO A 207 13.63 -9.11 -29.10
N GLY A 208 14.01 -10.36 -28.82
CA GLY A 208 14.55 -11.28 -29.83
C GLY A 208 13.71 -11.37 -31.10
#